data_AF-A0A353RSC4-F1
#
_entry.id   AF-A0A353RSC4-F1
#
_cell.length_a   1.000
_cell.length_b   1.000
_cell.length_c   1.000
_cell.angle_alpha   90.00
_cell.angle_beta   90.00
_cell.angle_gamma   90.00
#
_symmetry.space_group_name_H-M   'P 1'
#
loop_
_entity.id
_entity.type
_entity.pdbx_description
1 polymer ?
#
loop_
_entity_poly.entity_id
_entity_poly.type
_entity_poly.pdbx_seq_one_letter_code
_entity_poly.pdbx_strand_id
1 'polypeptide(L)'
;MDAPGEIIDPITCATCHNDAADKLTSVTLPNGKEITDLGNSAICMTCHSGMGSADAVDAAITSAGVGEDDVIEGQALLGVHYLAAASVQLGADGGMGYQYEGKSYVGTFKHADPVNSCTECHDPHSLHTKEVEGSDANLCSTCHSDVQSYQDYKKITMSKVDYDGDGTTESTYDEIEGMRQVLIKALQGYANAKSGVGFIFEPKVYPYAFIDTNGDSEISEGEAAFPNQFKAFTPRMLKAAYNLMFVTKEPAAYVHNAEYVLQLMYDSIEDLSEFSGVSTEGLVRP
;
A
#
# COMPACT_ATOMS: atom_id res chain seq x y z
N MET A 1 24.10 -14.23 -6.54
CA MET A 1 24.60 -14.50 -7.90
C MET A 1 25.18 -13.19 -8.39
N ASP A 2 26.49 -13.14 -8.65
CA ASP A 2 27.14 -11.97 -9.25
C ASP A 2 27.07 -12.17 -10.77
N ALA A 3 26.06 -11.57 -11.39
CA ALA A 3 25.82 -11.64 -12.83
C ALA A 3 25.50 -10.24 -13.35
N PRO A 4 26.09 -9.81 -14.48
CA PRO A 4 25.72 -8.55 -15.10
C PRO A 4 24.23 -8.60 -15.51
N GLY A 5 23.48 -7.54 -15.19
CA GLY A 5 22.07 -7.39 -15.57
C GLY A 5 21.88 -7.55 -17.08
N GLU A 6 20.77 -8.19 -17.49
CA GLU A 6 20.50 -8.42 -18.91
C GLU A 6 20.35 -7.11 -19.69
N ILE A 7 20.78 -7.13 -20.95
CA ILE A 7 20.75 -6.01 -21.90
C ILE A 7 19.28 -5.73 -22.27
N ILE A 8 18.59 -5.00 -21.39
CA ILE A 8 17.40 -4.11 -21.49
C ILE A 8 16.99 -3.88 -20.02
N ASP A 9 17.86 -3.27 -19.23
CA ASP A 9 17.45 -2.77 -17.92
C ASP A 9 16.65 -1.47 -18.17
N PRO A 10 15.37 -1.37 -17.76
CA PRO A 10 14.61 -0.12 -17.89
C PRO A 10 15.26 1.04 -17.12
N ILE A 11 16.18 0.76 -16.20
CA ILE A 11 16.96 1.75 -15.47
C ILE A 11 18.42 1.67 -15.89
N THR A 12 18.98 2.79 -16.36
CA THR A 12 20.40 2.92 -16.72
C THR A 12 21.02 4.07 -15.96
N CYS A 13 22.35 4.22 -16.00
CA CYS A 13 23.03 5.38 -15.41
C CYS A 13 22.43 6.70 -15.88
N ALA A 14 22.06 6.79 -17.16
CA ALA A 14 21.47 7.98 -17.75
C ALA A 14 20.05 8.27 -17.28
N THR A 15 19.35 7.33 -16.62
CA THR A 15 18.04 7.57 -16.01
C THR A 15 18.15 8.59 -14.88
N CYS A 16 19.22 8.50 -14.08
CA CYS A 16 19.45 9.37 -12.92
C CYS A 16 20.54 10.44 -13.14
N HIS A 17 21.47 10.20 -14.09
CA HIS A 17 22.58 11.11 -14.38
C HIS A 17 22.43 11.76 -15.74
N ASN A 18 21.71 12.88 -15.76
CA ASN A 18 21.57 13.76 -16.93
C ASN A 18 21.07 15.15 -16.50
N ASP A 19 21.21 16.15 -17.37
CA ASP A 19 20.82 17.54 -17.11
C ASP A 19 19.36 17.74 -16.66
N ALA A 20 18.43 16.86 -17.07
CA ALA A 20 17.03 16.94 -16.67
C ALA A 20 16.81 16.33 -15.28
N ALA A 21 17.43 15.18 -15.00
CA ALA A 21 17.39 14.53 -13.69
C ALA A 21 18.05 15.41 -12.61
N ASP A 22 19.18 16.05 -12.91
CA ASP A 22 19.90 16.95 -11.98
C ASP A 22 19.07 18.19 -11.59
N LYS A 23 18.09 18.57 -12.42
CA LYS A 23 17.19 19.72 -12.18
C LYS A 23 15.84 19.30 -11.62
N LEU A 24 15.58 17.99 -11.53
CA LEU A 24 14.32 17.46 -11.06
C LEU A 24 14.22 17.65 -9.54
N THR A 25 13.29 18.48 -9.12
CA THR A 25 13.06 18.82 -7.71
C THR A 25 11.59 18.69 -7.30
N SER A 26 10.74 18.31 -8.25
CA SER A 26 9.31 18.07 -8.05
C SER A 26 8.85 16.82 -8.81
N VAL A 27 7.70 16.29 -8.40
CA VAL A 27 6.99 15.21 -9.11
C VAL A 27 5.51 15.53 -9.17
N THR A 28 4.86 15.22 -10.28
CA THR A 28 3.40 15.21 -10.38
C THR A 28 2.91 13.78 -10.17
N LEU A 29 2.13 13.56 -9.12
CA LEU A 29 1.52 12.28 -8.83
C LEU A 29 0.42 11.94 -9.86
N PRO A 30 0.00 10.67 -9.97
CA PRO A 30 -1.08 10.28 -10.90
C PRO A 30 -2.42 10.99 -10.70
N ASN A 31 -2.72 11.50 -9.49
CA ASN A 31 -3.88 12.35 -9.21
C ASN A 31 -3.71 13.82 -9.66
N GLY A 32 -2.59 14.15 -10.31
CA GLY A 32 -2.27 15.50 -10.79
C GLY A 32 -1.68 16.42 -9.72
N LYS A 33 -1.51 15.98 -8.47
CA LYS A 33 -0.92 16.79 -7.40
C LYS A 33 0.59 16.91 -7.60
N GLU A 34 1.10 18.13 -7.61
CA GLU A 34 2.54 18.39 -7.66
C GLU A 34 3.13 18.48 -6.25
N ILE A 35 4.21 17.75 -6.03
CA ILE A 35 5.01 17.80 -4.80
C ILE A 35 6.36 18.39 -5.16
N THR A 36 6.78 19.44 -4.44
CA THR A 36 8.00 20.20 -4.70
C THR A 36 9.00 20.05 -3.55
N ASP A 37 10.17 20.67 -3.66
CA ASP A 37 11.22 20.65 -2.65
C ASP A 37 11.72 19.25 -2.26
N LEU A 38 11.67 18.30 -3.21
CA LEU A 38 12.02 16.90 -2.98
C LEU A 38 13.52 16.60 -3.08
N GLY A 39 14.31 17.54 -3.61
CA GLY A 39 15.71 17.29 -3.95
C GLY A 39 15.87 16.00 -4.78
N ASN A 40 16.88 15.20 -4.44
CA ASN A 40 17.18 13.96 -5.18
C ASN A 40 16.09 12.89 -5.05
N SER A 41 15.18 12.98 -4.07
CA SER A 41 14.05 12.07 -3.96
C SER A 41 13.08 12.21 -5.14
N ALA A 42 13.04 13.36 -5.83
CA ALA A 42 12.16 13.56 -6.98
C ALA A 42 12.38 12.51 -8.09
N ILE A 43 13.63 12.09 -8.30
CA ILE A 43 14.00 11.06 -9.27
C ILE A 43 13.36 9.72 -8.88
N CYS A 44 13.48 9.32 -7.62
CA CYS A 44 12.90 8.08 -7.10
C CYS A 44 11.37 8.13 -7.18
N MET A 45 10.78 9.25 -6.75
CA MET A 45 9.33 9.43 -6.70
C MET A 45 8.69 9.47 -8.09
N THR A 46 9.43 9.81 -9.14
CA THR A 46 8.93 9.76 -10.53
C THR A 46 8.42 8.37 -10.92
N CYS A 47 9.04 7.31 -10.40
CA CYS A 47 8.62 5.93 -10.69
C CYS A 47 7.94 5.27 -9.48
N HIS A 48 8.41 5.53 -8.26
CA HIS A 48 7.91 4.89 -7.04
C HIS A 48 6.67 5.59 -6.43
N SER A 49 5.93 6.34 -7.23
CA SER A 49 4.59 6.86 -6.86
C SER A 49 3.47 5.86 -7.16
N GLY A 50 3.76 4.78 -7.89
CA GLY A 50 2.73 3.92 -8.48
C GLY A 50 2.07 4.58 -9.70
N MET A 51 1.29 3.79 -10.45
CA MET A 51 0.49 4.26 -11.59
C MET A 51 -1.01 4.08 -11.28
N GLY A 52 -1.71 5.20 -11.11
CA GLY A 52 -3.14 5.26 -10.78
C GLY A 52 -3.39 5.95 -9.43
N SER A 53 -4.60 6.46 -9.21
CA SER A 53 -5.00 7.18 -8.01
C SER A 53 -6.41 6.79 -7.57
N ALA A 54 -6.77 7.20 -6.35
CA ALA A 54 -8.12 7.06 -5.82
C ALA A 54 -9.18 7.75 -6.72
N ASP A 55 -8.80 8.75 -7.51
CA ASP A 55 -9.72 9.42 -8.46
C ASP A 55 -10.32 8.43 -9.48
N ALA A 56 -9.59 7.36 -9.81
CA ALA A 56 -10.13 6.31 -10.70
C ALA A 56 -11.29 5.55 -10.04
N VAL A 57 -11.29 5.43 -8.72
CA VAL A 57 -12.41 4.85 -7.95
C VAL A 57 -13.61 5.78 -8.02
N ASP A 58 -13.43 7.07 -7.73
CA ASP A 58 -14.53 8.04 -7.78
C ASP A 58 -15.08 8.20 -9.20
N ALA A 59 -14.23 8.17 -10.22
CA ALA A 59 -14.63 8.18 -11.62
C ALA A 59 -15.47 6.94 -11.99
N ALA A 60 -15.06 5.74 -11.54
CA ALA A 60 -15.81 4.51 -11.77
C ALA A 60 -17.19 4.55 -11.09
N ILE A 61 -17.24 4.99 -9.83
CA ILE A 61 -18.49 5.13 -9.07
C ILE A 61 -19.43 6.14 -9.71
N THR A 62 -18.91 7.34 -10.02
CA THR A 62 -19.69 8.41 -10.65
C THR A 62 -20.23 7.99 -12.01
N SER A 63 -19.40 7.31 -12.82
CA SER A 63 -19.82 6.82 -14.14
C SER A 63 -20.87 5.72 -14.06
N ALA A 64 -20.83 4.88 -13.02
CA ALA A 64 -21.81 3.82 -12.81
C ALA A 64 -23.18 4.39 -12.40
N GLY A 65 -23.19 5.42 -11.55
CA GLY A 65 -24.42 6.08 -11.10
C GLY A 65 -25.35 5.16 -10.30
N VAL A 66 -24.79 4.17 -9.61
CA VAL A 66 -25.51 3.18 -8.78
C VAL A 66 -25.39 3.52 -7.29
N GLY A 67 -26.23 2.92 -6.44
CA GLY A 67 -26.12 3.08 -4.99
C GLY A 67 -24.83 2.48 -4.42
N GLU A 68 -24.43 2.92 -3.22
CA GLU A 68 -23.18 2.50 -2.56
C GLU A 68 -23.01 0.97 -2.44
N ASP A 69 -24.13 0.26 -2.34
CA ASP A 69 -24.16 -1.19 -2.16
C ASP A 69 -24.67 -1.95 -3.40
N ASP A 70 -24.93 -1.25 -4.51
CA ASP A 70 -25.36 -1.86 -5.76
C ASP A 70 -24.13 -2.24 -6.61
N VAL A 71 -24.19 -3.40 -7.29
CA VAL A 71 -23.07 -3.89 -8.11
C VAL A 71 -22.86 -2.97 -9.32
N ILE A 72 -21.61 -2.54 -9.53
CA ILE A 72 -21.17 -1.89 -10.77
C ILE A 72 -20.90 -2.99 -11.80
N GLU A 73 -21.68 -3.01 -12.88
CA GLU A 73 -21.59 -4.07 -13.90
C GLU A 73 -20.17 -4.17 -14.50
N GLY A 74 -19.53 -5.32 -14.31
CA GLY A 74 -18.24 -5.63 -14.92
C GLY A 74 -17.04 -4.92 -14.29
N GLN A 75 -17.23 -4.17 -13.21
CA GLN A 75 -16.14 -3.46 -12.52
C GLN A 75 -15.12 -4.46 -11.98
N ALA A 76 -13.84 -4.23 -12.28
CA ALA A 76 -12.73 -5.01 -11.74
C ALA A 76 -12.02 -4.25 -10.60
N LEU A 77 -11.12 -4.93 -9.90
CA LEU A 77 -10.27 -4.28 -8.90
C LEU A 77 -9.46 -3.15 -9.53
N LEU A 78 -9.48 -1.97 -8.90
CA LEU A 78 -8.60 -0.85 -9.22
C LEU A 78 -7.42 -0.82 -8.24
N GLY A 79 -6.29 -0.26 -8.67
CA GLY A 79 -5.12 -0.11 -7.82
C GLY A 79 -4.04 0.77 -8.44
N VAL A 80 -3.02 1.07 -7.66
CA VAL A 80 -1.91 1.99 -7.99
C VAL A 80 -0.75 1.36 -8.78
N HIS A 81 -0.96 0.19 -9.40
CA HIS A 81 0.06 -0.52 -10.20
C HIS A 81 1.52 -0.43 -9.63
N TYR A 82 1.68 -1.03 -8.44
CA TYR A 82 2.91 -1.40 -7.72
C TYR A 82 3.87 -0.31 -7.22
N LEU A 83 4.56 -0.63 -6.11
CA LEU A 83 5.70 0.09 -5.55
C LEU A 83 5.42 1.57 -5.30
N ALA A 84 4.31 1.84 -4.62
CA ALA A 84 3.81 3.18 -4.33
C ALA A 84 4.48 3.82 -3.09
N ALA A 85 5.78 3.58 -2.88
CA ALA A 85 6.54 4.02 -1.71
C ALA A 85 6.45 5.53 -1.49
N ALA A 86 6.58 6.32 -2.55
CA ALA A 86 6.44 7.77 -2.51
C ALA A 86 5.02 8.17 -2.09
N SER A 87 4.02 7.54 -2.68
CA SER A 87 2.61 7.81 -2.39
C SER A 87 2.22 7.46 -0.96
N VAL A 88 2.77 6.37 -0.40
CA VAL A 88 2.58 6.01 1.01
C VAL A 88 3.33 7.01 1.90
N GLN A 89 4.60 7.30 1.61
CA GLN A 89 5.40 8.24 2.39
C GLN A 89 4.77 9.63 2.45
N LEU A 90 4.21 10.13 1.34
CA LEU A 90 3.53 11.42 1.26
C LEU A 90 2.17 11.45 2.00
N GLY A 91 1.58 10.30 2.31
CA GLY A 91 0.34 10.22 3.07
C GLY A 91 -0.78 11.10 2.50
N ALA A 92 -1.44 11.86 3.38
CA ALA A 92 -2.48 12.82 3.01
C ALA A 92 -1.99 13.96 2.10
N ASP A 93 -0.71 14.33 2.21
CA ASP A 93 -0.12 15.35 1.34
C ASP A 93 0.04 14.84 -0.09
N GLY A 94 0.17 13.52 -0.29
CA GLY A 94 0.13 12.89 -1.61
C GLY A 94 -1.29 12.61 -2.09
N GLY A 95 -2.17 12.15 -1.20
CA GLY A 95 -3.59 11.94 -1.52
C GLY A 95 -3.85 10.77 -2.46
N MET A 96 -3.03 9.71 -2.36
CA MET A 96 -3.05 8.61 -3.33
C MET A 96 -3.86 7.39 -2.85
N GLY A 97 -3.94 7.14 -1.55
CA GLY A 97 -4.92 6.19 -0.98
C GLY A 97 -6.34 6.75 -1.04
N TYR A 98 -7.36 5.88 -0.98
CA TYR A 98 -8.75 6.31 -0.92
C TYR A 98 -9.07 6.84 0.48
N GLN A 99 -9.22 8.16 0.59
CA GLN A 99 -9.49 8.87 1.84
C GLN A 99 -10.98 9.15 1.97
N TYR A 100 -11.61 8.65 3.04
CA TYR A 100 -13.05 8.77 3.25
C TYR A 100 -13.45 10.19 3.66
N GLU A 101 -14.60 10.64 3.17
CA GLU A 101 -15.14 11.96 3.46
C GLU A 101 -15.31 12.18 4.98
N GLY A 102 -14.90 13.35 5.46
CA GLY A 102 -14.99 13.71 6.88
C GLY A 102 -13.91 13.09 7.78
N LYS A 103 -13.05 12.21 7.24
CA LYS A 103 -11.89 11.67 7.97
C LYS A 103 -10.66 12.55 7.73
N SER A 104 -9.73 12.51 8.68
CA SER A 104 -8.42 13.15 8.57
C SER A 104 -7.33 12.09 8.53
N TYR A 105 -6.33 12.32 7.71
CA TYR A 105 -5.22 11.41 7.49
C TYR A 105 -3.90 12.11 7.78
N VAL A 106 -2.92 11.36 8.30
CA VAL A 106 -1.58 11.91 8.49
C VAL A 106 -0.94 12.23 7.15
N GLY A 107 -0.23 13.36 7.11
CA GLY A 107 0.49 13.84 5.93
C GLY A 107 1.78 13.07 5.68
N THR A 108 2.73 13.77 5.08
CA THR A 108 4.04 13.22 4.75
C THR A 108 4.75 12.73 6.00
N PHE A 109 5.09 11.44 6.02
CA PHE A 109 5.91 10.86 7.07
C PHE A 109 7.33 11.42 7.00
N LYS A 110 7.84 11.80 8.17
CA LYS A 110 9.22 12.23 8.36
C LYS A 110 9.88 11.32 9.37
N HIS A 111 10.94 10.66 8.93
CA HIS A 111 11.82 9.94 9.82
C HIS A 111 12.82 10.92 10.47
N ALA A 112 13.54 10.48 11.49
CA ALA A 112 14.56 11.30 12.15
C ALA A 112 15.69 11.70 11.19
N ASP A 113 16.19 12.94 11.31
CA ASP A 113 17.45 13.35 10.69
C ASP A 113 18.59 12.46 11.26
N PRO A 114 19.51 11.93 10.44
CA PRO A 114 19.81 12.26 9.03
C PRO A 114 19.21 11.29 7.98
N VAL A 115 18.15 10.55 8.30
CA VAL A 115 17.62 9.46 7.45
C VAL A 115 16.16 9.71 7.06
N ASN A 116 15.88 10.84 6.40
CA ASN A 116 14.53 11.32 6.14
C ASN A 116 14.15 11.38 4.65
N SER A 117 15.10 11.17 3.74
CA SER A 117 14.88 11.10 2.30
C SER A 117 15.19 9.71 1.74
N CYS A 118 14.69 9.43 0.54
CA CYS A 118 14.87 8.15 -0.14
C CYS A 118 16.36 7.77 -0.21
N THR A 119 17.22 8.71 -0.60
CA THR A 119 18.65 8.47 -0.77
C THR A 119 19.45 8.48 0.54
N GLU A 120 18.85 8.85 1.67
CA GLU A 120 19.53 8.74 2.96
C GLU A 120 19.39 7.32 3.54
N CYS A 121 18.31 6.61 3.22
CA CYS A 121 18.13 5.21 3.59
C CYS A 121 18.57 4.23 2.49
N HIS A 122 18.29 4.53 1.23
CA HIS A 122 18.56 3.67 0.09
C HIS A 122 19.82 4.08 -0.65
N ASP A 123 20.61 3.10 -1.06
CA ASP A 123 21.71 3.32 -1.98
C ASP A 123 21.17 3.25 -3.43
N PRO A 124 21.31 4.29 -4.26
CA PRO A 124 20.88 4.23 -5.65
C PRO A 124 21.76 3.29 -6.52
N HIS A 125 22.92 2.86 -6.03
CA HIS A 125 23.88 2.02 -6.78
C HIS A 125 23.94 0.57 -6.31
N SER A 126 23.30 0.24 -5.19
CA SER A 126 23.13 -1.12 -4.72
C SER A 126 21.65 -1.30 -4.40
N LEU A 127 21.01 -2.39 -4.81
CA LEU A 127 19.57 -2.64 -4.57
C LEU A 127 19.23 -2.86 -3.07
N HIS A 128 19.98 -2.23 -2.17
CA HIS A 128 19.98 -2.37 -0.73
C HIS A 128 19.84 -1.01 -0.06
N THR A 129 19.49 -1.04 1.23
CA THR A 129 19.66 0.13 2.09
C THR A 129 21.15 0.38 2.33
N LYS A 130 21.49 1.64 2.60
CA LYS A 130 22.85 2.03 2.95
C LYS A 130 23.35 1.31 4.20
N GLU A 131 24.66 1.17 4.28
CA GLU A 131 25.39 0.73 5.45
C GLU A 131 25.89 1.95 6.24
N VAL A 132 26.32 1.74 7.48
CA VAL A 132 26.99 2.78 8.28
C VAL A 132 28.33 3.12 7.62
N GLU A 133 28.63 4.40 7.46
CA GLU A 133 29.86 4.84 6.79
C GLU A 133 31.11 4.20 7.42
N GLY A 134 31.89 3.48 6.60
CA GLY A 134 33.10 2.79 7.05
C GLY A 134 32.88 1.46 7.79
N SER A 135 31.68 0.88 7.72
CA SER A 135 31.32 -0.38 8.35
C SER A 135 30.36 -1.19 7.47
N ASP A 136 30.41 -2.52 7.57
CA ASP A 136 29.41 -3.42 6.97
C ASP A 136 28.11 -3.49 7.80
N ALA A 137 27.98 -2.62 8.81
CA ALA A 137 26.82 -2.58 9.70
C ALA A 137 25.63 -1.91 9.01
N ASN A 138 24.44 -2.43 9.31
CA ASN A 138 23.18 -1.90 8.81
C ASN A 138 22.94 -0.46 9.32
N LEU A 139 22.55 0.48 8.45
CA LEU A 139 22.28 1.87 8.82
C LEU A 139 21.29 1.99 9.99
N CYS A 140 20.23 1.19 9.99
CA CYS A 140 19.17 1.22 11.01
C CYS A 140 19.69 0.80 12.38
N SER A 141 20.73 -0.04 12.45
CA SER A 141 21.31 -0.54 13.72
C SER A 141 21.91 0.57 14.59
N THR A 142 22.19 1.73 14.00
CA THR A 142 22.66 2.93 14.71
C THR A 142 21.69 3.38 15.79
N CYS A 143 20.37 3.27 15.54
CA CYS A 143 19.31 3.70 16.44
C CYS A 143 18.43 2.53 16.93
N HIS A 144 18.30 1.48 16.13
CA HIS A 144 17.50 0.29 16.43
C HIS A 144 18.43 -0.88 16.76
N SER A 145 18.80 -1.01 18.03
CA SER A 145 19.86 -1.92 18.49
C SER A 145 19.65 -3.40 18.19
N ASP A 146 18.40 -3.82 17.94
CA ASP A 146 18.05 -5.21 17.66
C ASP A 146 18.15 -5.57 16.17
N VAL A 147 18.50 -4.60 15.31
CA VAL A 147 18.69 -4.82 13.87
C VAL A 147 20.07 -5.40 13.60
N GLN A 148 20.10 -6.61 13.05
CA GLN A 148 21.34 -7.26 12.59
C GLN A 148 21.35 -7.43 11.07
N SER A 149 20.17 -7.45 10.45
CA SER A 149 19.97 -7.70 9.03
C SER A 149 18.71 -7.01 8.51
N TYR A 150 18.54 -6.95 7.18
CA TYR A 150 17.34 -6.36 6.57
C TYR A 150 16.04 -7.06 6.99
N GLN A 151 16.09 -8.36 7.33
CA GLN A 151 14.92 -9.09 7.82
C GLN A 151 14.42 -8.55 9.16
N ASP A 152 15.30 -7.96 9.97
CA ASP A 152 14.96 -7.45 11.30
C ASP A 152 14.20 -6.13 11.25
N TYR A 153 14.15 -5.45 10.09
CA TYR A 153 13.38 -4.20 9.95
C TYR A 153 11.91 -4.39 10.29
N LYS A 154 11.34 -5.55 9.95
CA LYS A 154 9.96 -5.88 10.27
C LYS A 154 9.71 -5.91 11.78
N LYS A 155 10.73 -6.18 12.59
CA LYS A 155 10.60 -6.24 14.06
C LYS A 155 10.68 -4.85 14.71
N ILE A 156 11.03 -3.82 13.95
CA ILE A 156 11.14 -2.46 14.48
C ILE A 156 9.73 -1.94 14.75
N THR A 157 9.53 -1.42 15.96
CA THR A 157 8.33 -0.67 16.31
C THR A 157 8.66 0.44 17.30
N MET A 158 8.02 1.58 17.09
CA MET A 158 7.99 2.68 18.06
C MET A 158 6.62 2.78 18.74
N SER A 159 5.63 2.04 18.23
CA SER A 159 4.28 1.96 18.78
C SER A 159 4.19 0.85 19.83
N LYS A 160 3.28 1.03 20.79
CA LYS A 160 2.88 -0.02 21.74
C LYS A 160 1.37 -0.20 21.73
N VAL A 161 0.78 -0.02 20.56
CA VAL A 161 -0.65 -0.06 20.32
C VAL A 161 -0.95 -1.32 19.54
N ASP A 162 -1.88 -2.11 20.07
CA ASP A 162 -2.59 -3.18 19.38
C ASP A 162 -3.61 -2.53 18.45
N TYR A 163 -3.27 -2.43 17.18
CA TYR A 163 -4.08 -1.78 16.15
C TYR A 163 -5.14 -2.71 15.57
N ASP A 164 -4.80 -4.00 15.40
CA ASP A 164 -5.68 -5.01 14.82
C ASP A 164 -6.62 -5.69 15.84
N GLY A 165 -6.47 -5.35 17.12
CA GLY A 165 -7.36 -5.74 18.20
C GLY A 165 -7.24 -7.20 18.60
N ASP A 166 -6.13 -7.88 18.30
CA ASP A 166 -5.94 -9.30 18.58
C ASP A 166 -5.58 -9.60 20.05
N GLY A 167 -5.38 -8.55 20.86
CA GLY A 167 -5.05 -8.62 22.27
C GLY A 167 -3.55 -8.68 22.55
N THR A 168 -2.71 -8.57 21.52
CA THR A 168 -1.26 -8.52 21.63
C THR A 168 -0.72 -7.24 20.99
N THR A 169 0.43 -6.77 21.50
CA THR A 169 1.11 -5.63 20.91
C THR A 169 2.33 -6.16 20.18
N GLU A 170 2.36 -5.98 18.87
CA GLU A 170 3.37 -6.56 18.00
C GLU A 170 4.25 -5.48 17.34
N SER A 171 5.06 -5.90 16.36
CA SER A 171 5.80 -4.96 15.55
C SER A 171 4.86 -4.16 14.65
N THR A 172 5.25 -2.95 14.23
CA THR A 172 4.43 -2.16 13.29
C THR A 172 4.11 -2.93 11.99
N TYR A 173 5.02 -3.80 11.56
CA TYR A 173 4.78 -4.67 10.40
C TYR A 173 3.66 -5.68 10.68
N ASP A 174 3.73 -6.38 11.82
CA ASP A 174 2.76 -7.42 12.16
C ASP A 174 1.36 -6.82 12.40
N GLU A 175 1.28 -5.67 13.07
CA GLU A 175 0.04 -4.89 13.24
C GLU A 175 -0.62 -4.51 11.89
N ILE A 176 0.20 -4.13 10.89
CA ILE A 176 -0.28 -3.85 9.53
C ILE A 176 -0.76 -5.13 8.83
N GLU A 177 -0.09 -6.26 9.03
CA GLU A 177 -0.52 -7.55 8.48
C GLU A 177 -1.83 -8.01 9.11
N GLY A 178 -1.97 -7.88 10.43
CA GLY A 178 -3.17 -8.16 11.19
C GLY A 178 -4.37 -7.34 10.70
N MET A 179 -4.21 -6.02 10.63
CA MET A 179 -5.22 -5.12 10.06
C MET A 179 -5.58 -5.48 8.61
N ARG A 180 -4.61 -5.94 7.81
CA ARG A 180 -4.87 -6.42 6.45
C ARG A 180 -5.74 -7.67 6.44
N GLN A 181 -5.51 -8.62 7.35
CA GLN A 181 -6.35 -9.81 7.49
C GLN A 181 -7.78 -9.45 7.90
N VAL A 182 -7.95 -8.49 8.81
CA VAL A 182 -9.27 -7.99 9.21
C VAL A 182 -9.98 -7.35 8.02
N LEU A 183 -9.29 -6.53 7.23
CA LEU A 183 -9.85 -5.92 6.01
C LEU A 183 -10.22 -6.96 4.94
N ILE A 184 -9.40 -7.99 4.72
CA ILE A 184 -9.73 -9.09 3.79
C ILE A 184 -11.01 -9.79 4.23
N LYS A 185 -11.14 -10.13 5.52
CA LYS A 185 -12.37 -10.73 6.08
C LYS A 185 -13.58 -9.81 5.93
N ALA A 186 -13.41 -8.51 6.14
CA ALA A 186 -14.47 -7.53 5.96
C ALA A 186 -14.95 -7.48 4.49
N LEU A 187 -14.03 -7.49 3.53
CA LEU A 187 -14.35 -7.55 2.10
C LEU A 187 -15.07 -8.85 1.72
N GLN A 188 -14.61 -9.99 2.24
CA GLN A 188 -15.23 -11.30 2.03
C GLN A 188 -16.67 -11.34 2.52
N GLY A 189 -16.91 -10.95 3.77
CA GLY A 189 -18.24 -10.89 4.35
C GLY A 189 -19.16 -9.92 3.61
N TYR A 190 -18.62 -8.74 3.26
CA TYR A 190 -19.39 -7.73 2.52
C TYR A 190 -19.78 -8.20 1.12
N ALA A 191 -18.84 -8.81 0.38
CA ALA A 191 -19.10 -9.32 -0.96
C ALA A 191 -20.23 -10.36 -0.93
N ASN A 192 -20.18 -11.31 0.01
CA ASN A 192 -21.25 -12.28 0.22
C ASN A 192 -22.60 -11.61 0.55
N ALA A 193 -22.61 -10.59 1.39
CA ALA A 193 -23.84 -9.91 1.82
C ALA A 193 -24.48 -9.03 0.72
N LYS A 194 -23.68 -8.35 -0.11
CA LYS A 194 -24.19 -7.34 -1.06
C LYS A 194 -24.13 -7.76 -2.53
N SER A 195 -23.04 -8.40 -2.94
CA SER A 195 -22.94 -8.91 -4.32
C SER A 195 -23.47 -10.33 -4.46
N GLY A 196 -23.54 -11.10 -3.35
CA GLY A 196 -23.87 -12.52 -3.38
C GLY A 196 -22.79 -13.39 -4.06
N VAL A 197 -21.61 -12.82 -4.32
CA VAL A 197 -20.47 -13.47 -4.94
C VAL A 197 -19.33 -13.48 -3.93
N GLY A 198 -18.78 -14.66 -3.65
CA GLY A 198 -17.64 -14.78 -2.75
C GLY A 198 -16.38 -14.14 -3.35
N PHE A 199 -15.53 -13.58 -2.49
CA PHE A 199 -14.38 -12.78 -2.89
C PHE A 199 -13.08 -13.39 -2.33
N ILE A 200 -12.05 -13.51 -3.16
CA ILE A 200 -10.70 -13.86 -2.74
C ILE A 200 -9.73 -12.80 -3.24
N PHE A 201 -8.81 -12.39 -2.37
CA PHE A 201 -7.69 -11.55 -2.72
C PHE A 201 -6.40 -12.37 -2.78
N GLU A 202 -5.80 -12.49 -3.97
CA GLU A 202 -4.51 -13.16 -4.18
C GLU A 202 -3.51 -12.17 -4.81
N PRO A 203 -2.68 -11.48 -4.00
CA PRO A 203 -1.86 -10.36 -4.47
C PRO A 203 -0.72 -10.76 -5.41
N LYS A 204 -0.41 -12.05 -5.57
CA LYS A 204 0.65 -12.55 -6.46
C LYS A 204 0.16 -12.92 -7.85
N VAL A 205 -1.15 -13.08 -8.05
CA VAL A 205 -1.71 -13.53 -9.34
C VAL A 205 -2.66 -12.49 -9.90
N TYR A 206 -2.36 -11.95 -11.09
CA TYR A 206 -3.27 -11.04 -11.78
C TYR A 206 -4.57 -11.77 -12.16
N PRO A 207 -5.77 -11.17 -11.93
CA PRO A 207 -6.05 -9.77 -11.59
C PRO A 207 -6.28 -9.47 -10.10
N TYR A 208 -5.70 -10.27 -9.20
CA TYR A 208 -5.63 -10.09 -7.75
C TYR A 208 -6.94 -10.28 -6.98
N ALA A 209 -8.09 -10.12 -7.63
CA ALA A 209 -9.40 -10.40 -7.07
C ALA A 209 -10.07 -11.53 -7.86
N PHE A 210 -10.47 -12.58 -7.16
CA PHE A 210 -11.04 -13.80 -7.72
C PHE A 210 -12.36 -14.15 -7.03
N ILE A 211 -13.19 -14.93 -7.71
CA ILE A 211 -14.41 -15.45 -7.13
C ILE A 211 -14.05 -16.65 -6.25
N ASP A 212 -14.54 -16.64 -5.02
CA ASP A 212 -14.56 -17.81 -4.13
C ASP A 212 -15.64 -18.78 -4.62
N THR A 213 -15.24 -19.83 -5.33
CA THR A 213 -16.18 -20.73 -6.00
C THR A 213 -16.69 -21.84 -5.09
N ASN A 214 -15.96 -22.15 -4.02
CA ASN A 214 -16.29 -23.21 -3.08
C ASN A 214 -16.80 -22.67 -1.72
N GLY A 215 -16.65 -21.36 -1.46
CA GLY A 215 -17.14 -20.67 -0.28
C GLY A 215 -16.28 -20.86 0.96
N ASP A 216 -15.01 -21.25 0.83
CA ASP A 216 -14.11 -21.50 1.96
C ASP A 216 -13.27 -20.28 2.38
N SER A 217 -13.36 -19.17 1.65
CA SER A 217 -12.64 -17.92 1.89
C SER A 217 -11.12 -18.02 1.76
N GLU A 218 -10.60 -19.10 1.17
CA GLU A 218 -9.19 -19.33 0.89
C GLU A 218 -8.96 -19.53 -0.60
N ILE A 219 -7.73 -19.33 -1.07
CA ILE A 219 -7.42 -19.57 -2.49
C ILE A 219 -7.23 -21.06 -2.76
N SER A 220 -8.17 -21.66 -3.50
CA SER A 220 -8.06 -23.05 -3.94
C SER A 220 -7.38 -23.22 -5.30
N GLU A 221 -6.95 -24.45 -5.60
CA GLU A 221 -6.32 -24.79 -6.87
C GLU A 221 -7.26 -24.45 -8.05
N GLY A 222 -6.81 -23.56 -8.94
CA GLY A 222 -7.56 -23.14 -10.12
C GLY A 222 -8.44 -21.90 -9.94
N GLU A 223 -8.63 -21.40 -8.71
CA GLU A 223 -9.41 -20.16 -8.47
C GLU A 223 -8.61 -18.90 -8.80
N ALA A 224 -7.29 -18.92 -8.59
CA ALA A 224 -6.37 -17.85 -8.95
C ALA A 224 -6.04 -17.91 -10.45
N ALA A 225 -7.07 -17.79 -11.28
CA ALA A 225 -6.94 -17.82 -12.73
C ALA A 225 -7.72 -16.66 -13.35
N PHE A 226 -7.15 -16.02 -14.38
CA PHE A 226 -7.75 -14.87 -15.04
C PHE A 226 -9.24 -15.05 -15.43
N PRO A 227 -9.69 -16.23 -15.92
CA PRO A 227 -11.11 -16.44 -16.20
C PRO A 227 -12.05 -16.36 -14.98
N ASN A 228 -11.52 -16.56 -13.77
CA ASN A 228 -12.25 -16.52 -12.50
C ASN A 228 -12.15 -15.14 -11.80
N GLN A 229 -11.86 -14.09 -12.55
CA GLN A 229 -11.77 -12.73 -12.03
C GLN A 229 -13.07 -12.30 -11.33
N PHE A 230 -12.93 -11.71 -10.14
CA PHE A 230 -14.04 -11.05 -9.45
C PHE A 230 -14.42 -9.75 -10.16
N LYS A 231 -15.71 -9.59 -10.48
CA LYS A 231 -16.25 -8.42 -11.22
C LYS A 231 -17.54 -7.83 -10.62
N ALA A 232 -17.83 -8.16 -9.36
CA ALA A 232 -19.08 -7.79 -8.70
C ALA A 232 -18.85 -6.70 -7.63
N PHE A 233 -17.94 -5.76 -7.90
CA PHE A 233 -17.64 -4.67 -6.97
C PHE A 233 -18.82 -3.68 -6.90
N THR A 234 -19.21 -3.31 -5.69
CA THR A 234 -20.07 -2.15 -5.40
C THR A 234 -19.18 -0.91 -5.18
N PRO A 235 -19.72 0.32 -5.23
CA PRO A 235 -18.95 1.51 -4.88
C PRO A 235 -18.22 1.39 -3.55
N ARG A 236 -18.92 0.99 -2.48
CA ARG A 236 -18.36 0.82 -1.13
C ARG A 236 -17.21 -0.18 -1.10
N MET A 237 -17.43 -1.36 -1.69
CA MET A 237 -16.40 -2.41 -1.77
C MET A 237 -15.18 -1.96 -2.58
N LEU A 238 -15.39 -1.19 -3.65
CA LEU A 238 -14.29 -0.72 -4.51
C LEU A 238 -13.34 0.22 -3.78
N LYS A 239 -13.87 1.11 -2.93
CA LYS A 239 -13.09 2.02 -2.06
C LYS A 239 -12.17 1.23 -1.12
N ALA A 240 -12.74 0.28 -0.39
CA ALA A 240 -12.02 -0.57 0.55
C ALA A 240 -11.00 -1.50 -0.15
N ALA A 241 -11.38 -2.10 -1.29
CA ALA A 241 -10.51 -3.00 -2.04
C ALA A 241 -9.33 -2.24 -2.70
N TYR A 242 -9.56 -0.99 -3.12
CA TYR A 242 -8.48 -0.11 -3.58
C TYR A 242 -7.44 0.12 -2.47
N ASN A 243 -7.88 0.43 -1.25
CA ASN A 243 -6.98 0.59 -0.10
C ASN A 243 -6.24 -0.70 0.25
N LEU A 244 -6.91 -1.85 0.23
CA LEU A 244 -6.25 -3.15 0.40
C LEU A 244 -5.12 -3.33 -0.63
N MET A 245 -5.40 -3.05 -1.90
CA MET A 245 -4.41 -3.14 -2.97
C MET A 245 -3.28 -2.11 -2.79
N PHE A 246 -3.59 -0.87 -2.43
CA PHE A 246 -2.63 0.20 -2.17
C PHE A 246 -1.60 -0.19 -1.10
N VAL A 247 -2.09 -0.65 0.06
CA VAL A 247 -1.24 -1.08 1.18
C VAL A 247 -0.47 -2.35 0.83
N THR A 248 -1.10 -3.32 0.16
CA THR A 248 -0.44 -4.59 -0.19
C THR A 248 0.69 -4.40 -1.21
N LYS A 249 0.56 -3.40 -2.09
CA LYS A 249 1.56 -3.13 -3.13
C LYS A 249 2.69 -2.20 -2.70
N GLU A 250 2.72 -1.83 -1.42
CA GLU A 250 3.84 -1.16 -0.76
C GLU A 250 4.34 -2.02 0.42
N PRO A 251 5.24 -3.00 0.17
CA PRO A 251 5.66 -3.96 1.19
C PRO A 251 6.46 -3.33 2.33
N ALA A 252 6.93 -2.09 2.20
CA ALA A 252 7.64 -1.34 3.23
C ALA A 252 6.79 -0.21 3.84
N ALA A 253 5.46 -0.30 3.74
CA ALA A 253 4.54 0.69 4.33
C ALA A 253 4.77 0.90 5.84
N TYR A 254 5.20 -0.15 6.56
CA TYR A 254 5.56 -0.10 7.97
C TYR A 254 6.74 0.82 8.30
N VAL A 255 7.58 1.16 7.30
CA VAL A 255 8.65 2.16 7.41
C VAL A 255 8.25 3.47 6.76
N HIS A 256 7.58 3.41 5.60
CA HIS A 256 7.32 4.59 4.79
C HIS A 256 6.23 5.50 5.35
N ASN A 257 5.13 4.97 5.90
CA ASN A 257 4.09 5.74 6.60
C ASN A 257 3.06 4.80 7.26
N ALA A 258 3.42 4.18 8.38
CA ALA A 258 2.59 3.17 9.02
C ALA A 258 1.22 3.70 9.47
N GLU A 259 1.20 4.89 10.09
CA GLU A 259 -0.03 5.52 10.57
C GLU A 259 -1.01 5.76 9.42
N TYR A 260 -0.53 6.25 8.26
CA TYR A 260 -1.39 6.48 7.10
C TYR A 260 -2.06 5.20 6.60
N VAL A 261 -1.30 4.12 6.42
CA VAL A 261 -1.87 2.86 5.92
C VAL A 261 -2.80 2.20 6.93
N LEU A 262 -2.52 2.32 8.23
CA LEU A 262 -3.42 1.86 9.29
C LEU A 262 -4.74 2.65 9.29
N GLN A 263 -4.69 3.98 9.12
CA GLN A 263 -5.90 4.82 8.98
C GLN A 263 -6.74 4.41 7.76
N LEU A 264 -6.11 4.18 6.60
CA LEU A 264 -6.81 3.71 5.40
C LEU A 264 -7.49 2.36 5.61
N MET A 265 -6.81 1.40 6.25
CA MET A 265 -7.37 0.07 6.51
C MET A 265 -8.50 0.14 7.54
N TYR A 266 -8.31 0.88 8.64
CA TYR A 266 -9.34 1.07 9.66
C TYR A 266 -10.62 1.65 9.06
N ASP A 267 -10.51 2.77 8.33
CA ASP A 267 -11.68 3.43 7.77
C ASP A 267 -12.36 2.56 6.68
N SER A 268 -11.58 1.73 5.98
CA SER A 268 -12.14 0.74 5.04
C SER A 268 -12.90 -0.39 5.75
N ILE A 269 -12.42 -0.86 6.90
CA ILE A 269 -13.14 -1.84 7.73
C ILE A 269 -14.41 -1.20 8.31
N GLU A 270 -14.32 0.02 8.82
CA GLU A 270 -15.45 0.78 9.34
C GLU A 270 -16.56 0.91 8.29
N ASP A 271 -16.21 1.30 7.06
CA ASP A 271 -17.16 1.52 5.97
C ASP A 271 -17.86 0.21 5.55
N LEU A 272 -17.20 -0.94 5.66
CA LEU A 272 -17.77 -2.26 5.35
C LEU A 272 -18.56 -2.88 6.53
N SER A 273 -18.35 -2.39 7.75
CA SER A 273 -18.74 -3.10 8.99
C SER A 273 -20.25 -3.37 9.13
N GLU A 274 -21.09 -2.50 8.57
CA GLU A 274 -22.55 -2.66 8.61
C GLU A 274 -23.01 -4.00 8.00
N PHE A 275 -22.31 -4.48 6.97
CA PHE A 275 -22.75 -5.65 6.18
C PHE A 275 -21.74 -6.79 6.14
N SER A 276 -20.50 -6.56 6.54
CA SER A 276 -19.45 -7.58 6.47
C SER A 276 -19.52 -8.63 7.57
N GLY A 277 -20.18 -8.33 8.69
CA GLY A 277 -20.08 -9.14 9.91
C GLY A 277 -18.74 -9.00 10.64
N VAL A 278 -17.89 -8.05 10.22
CA VAL A 278 -16.65 -7.66 10.90
C VAL A 278 -16.86 -6.26 11.48
N SER A 279 -16.61 -6.07 12.78
CA SER A 279 -16.71 -4.78 13.44
C SER A 279 -15.32 -4.14 13.61
N THR A 280 -15.31 -2.84 13.92
CA THR A 280 -14.11 -2.12 14.38
C THR A 280 -13.93 -2.18 15.91
N GLU A 281 -14.74 -2.98 16.61
CA GLU A 281 -14.63 -3.11 18.06
C GLU A 281 -13.30 -3.78 18.41
N GLY A 282 -12.51 -3.11 19.26
CA GLY A 282 -11.15 -3.56 19.61
C GLY A 282 -10.05 -3.00 18.71
N LEU A 283 -10.36 -2.64 17.46
CA LEU A 283 -9.41 -2.01 16.55
C LEU A 283 -9.07 -0.59 17.02
N VAL A 284 -7.83 -0.16 16.78
CA VAL A 284 -7.39 1.21 17.06
C VAL A 284 -7.07 1.93 15.75
N ARG A 285 -7.61 3.14 15.61
CA ARG A 285 -7.25 4.05 14.52
C ARG A 285 -6.17 5.02 15.04
N PRO A 286 -4.95 5.05 14.44
CA PRO A 286 -3.97 6.08 14.76
C PRO A 286 -4.41 7.47 14.28
#